data_AF-A0AAW0Y6C8-F1
#
_entry.id   AF-A0AAW0Y6C8-F1
#
_cell.length_a   1.000
_cell.length_b   1.000
_cell.length_c   1.000
_cell.angle_alpha   90.00
_cell.angle_beta   90.00
_cell.angle_gamma   90.00
#
_symmetry.space_group_name_H-M   'P 1'
#
loop_
_entity.id
_entity.type
_entity.pdbx_description
1 polymer ?
#
loop_
_entity_poly.entity_id
_entity_poly.type
_entity_poly.pdbx_seq_one_letter_code
_entity_poly.pdbx_strand_id
1 'polypeptide(L)'
;KKFIEVVLAFGNYMNRGARGGAYGFRVSSLNKLTDTKSSNNRSITLLHYMIRVCEKQWRDILRLDEDFPNIKEAGKVNITELEKEISSLRQGLDFIEREVTWHRGQGSPPPGDRFRLAMNEFTALAKDKFTNLE
;
A
#
# COMPACT_ATOMS: atom_id res chain seq x y z
N LYS A 1 -9.07 -14.92 -4.68
CA LYS A 1 -10.12 -15.52 -3.80
C LYS A 1 -9.99 -17.03 -3.64
N LYS A 2 -9.93 -17.81 -4.73
CA LYS A 2 -9.93 -19.28 -4.68
C LYS A 2 -8.80 -19.89 -3.86
N PHE A 3 -7.58 -19.35 -3.96
CA PHE A 3 -6.44 -19.81 -3.18
C PHE A 3 -6.70 -19.81 -1.66
N ILE A 4 -7.35 -18.77 -1.14
CA ILE A 4 -7.68 -18.63 0.28
C ILE A 4 -8.70 -19.70 0.72
N GLU A 5 -9.67 -20.05 -0.13
CA GLU A 5 -10.61 -21.14 0.14
C GLU A 5 -9.90 -22.50 0.25
N VAL A 6 -8.92 -22.74 -0.63
CA VAL A 6 -8.09 -23.95 -0.59
C VAL A 6 -7.27 -23.98 0.69
N VAL A 7 -6.63 -22.87 1.08
CA VAL A 7 -5.91 -22.77 2.37
C VAL A 7 -6.83 -23.08 3.55
N LEU A 8 -8.05 -22.55 3.55
CA LEU A 8 -9.03 -22.80 4.61
C LEU A 8 -9.42 -24.27 4.68
N ALA A 9 -9.71 -24.90 3.53
CA ALA A 9 -10.05 -26.31 3.46
C ALA A 9 -8.92 -27.22 3.98
N PHE A 10 -7.68 -26.95 3.57
CA PHE A 10 -6.50 -27.66 4.05
C PHE A 10 -6.30 -27.47 5.55
N GLY A 11 -6.36 -26.22 6.03
CA GLY A 11 -6.23 -25.90 7.46
C GLY A 11 -7.26 -26.62 8.31
N ASN A 12 -8.53 -26.61 7.89
CA ASN A 12 -9.61 -27.32 8.59
C ASN A 12 -9.42 -28.84 8.58
N TYR A 13 -8.93 -29.40 7.47
CA TYR A 13 -8.65 -30.83 7.38
C TYR A 13 -7.49 -31.27 8.27
N MET A 14 -6.40 -30.51 8.32
CA MET A 14 -5.21 -30.87 9.09
C MET A 14 -5.38 -30.61 10.60
N ASN A 15 -6.11 -29.55 10.98
CA ASN A 15 -6.28 -29.14 12.38
C ASN A 15 -7.55 -29.71 13.03
N ARG A 16 -8.06 -30.85 12.56
CA ARG A 16 -9.28 -31.50 13.10
C ARG A 16 -9.26 -31.58 14.64
N GLY A 17 -10.39 -31.29 15.27
CA GLY A 17 -10.53 -31.17 16.73
C GLY A 17 -10.74 -29.72 17.16
N ALA A 18 -10.20 -29.31 18.31
CA ALA A 18 -10.40 -27.97 18.88
C ALA A 18 -9.86 -26.79 18.03
N ARG A 19 -9.10 -27.06 16.97
CA ARG A 19 -8.49 -26.05 16.07
C ARG A 19 -9.00 -26.13 14.63
N GLY A 20 -10.02 -26.95 14.36
CA GLY A 20 -10.69 -27.07 13.06
C GLY A 20 -12.01 -26.29 13.02
N GLY A 21 -12.71 -26.33 11.89
CA GLY A 21 -14.01 -25.68 11.74
C GLY A 21 -13.96 -24.15 11.64
N ALA A 22 -12.82 -23.61 11.20
CA ALA A 22 -12.67 -22.18 10.96
C ALA A 22 -13.47 -21.74 9.74
N TYR A 23 -14.04 -20.53 9.82
CA TYR A 23 -14.69 -19.84 8.70
C TYR A 23 -13.73 -18.90 7.95
N GLY A 24 -12.55 -18.64 8.53
CA GLY A 24 -11.54 -17.77 7.96
C GLY A 24 -10.26 -17.79 8.80
N PHE A 25 -9.23 -17.09 8.31
CA PHE A 25 -7.94 -16.97 8.97
C PHE A 25 -7.33 -15.60 8.68
N ARG A 26 -6.41 -15.14 9.54
CA ARG A 26 -5.66 -13.89 9.29
C ARG A 26 -4.76 -14.05 8.07
N VAL A 27 -4.69 -13.05 7.18
CA VAL A 27 -3.85 -13.10 5.97
C VAL A 27 -2.38 -13.41 6.29
N SER A 28 -1.86 -12.93 7.43
CA SER A 28 -0.51 -13.23 7.91
C SER A 28 -0.24 -14.73 8.14
N SER A 29 -1.27 -15.56 8.30
CA SER A 29 -1.13 -17.02 8.37
C SER A 29 -0.65 -17.63 7.05
N LEU A 30 -0.77 -16.94 5.91
CA LEU A 30 -0.23 -17.41 4.63
C LEU A 30 1.29 -17.61 4.71
N ASN A 31 2.00 -16.75 5.46
CA ASN A 31 3.45 -16.88 5.66
C ASN A 31 3.83 -18.14 6.46
N LYS A 32 2.88 -18.77 7.17
CA LYS A 32 3.12 -19.98 7.96
C LYS A 32 2.95 -21.27 7.15
N LEU A 33 2.48 -21.19 5.90
CA LEU A 33 2.34 -22.37 5.03
C LEU A 33 3.69 -23.03 4.69
N THR A 34 4.80 -22.31 4.86
CA THR A 34 6.14 -22.84 4.71
C THR A 34 6.63 -23.63 5.93
N ASP A 35 5.98 -23.48 7.08
CA ASP A 35 6.43 -24.04 8.36
C ASP A 35 6.01 -25.51 8.49
N THR A 36 4.84 -25.87 7.94
CA THR A 36 4.38 -27.26 7.88
C THR A 36 5.16 -28.01 6.78
N LYS A 37 5.90 -29.05 7.17
CA LYS A 37 6.71 -29.88 6.26
C LYS A 37 6.05 -31.24 6.04
N SER A 38 6.30 -31.83 4.87
CA SER A 38 5.90 -33.21 4.58
C SER A 38 6.64 -34.19 5.49
N SER A 39 5.92 -35.21 5.96
CA SER A 39 6.48 -36.33 6.74
C SER A 39 7.49 -37.16 5.94
N ASN A 40 7.31 -37.25 4.62
CA ASN A 40 8.10 -38.13 3.75
C ASN A 40 9.31 -37.41 3.16
N ASN A 41 9.26 -36.07 3.05
CA ASN A 41 10.38 -35.27 2.59
C ASN A 41 10.33 -33.88 3.22
N ARG A 42 11.26 -33.61 4.13
CA ARG A 42 11.33 -32.36 4.89
C ARG A 42 11.62 -31.12 4.05
N SER A 43 12.11 -31.26 2.81
CA SER A 43 12.29 -30.13 1.89
C SER A 43 10.97 -29.65 1.28
N ILE A 44 9.94 -30.49 1.27
CA ILE A 44 8.62 -30.15 0.73
C ILE A 44 7.76 -29.57 1.85
N THR A 45 7.27 -28.34 1.64
CA THR A 45 6.35 -27.65 2.55
C THR A 45 4.90 -27.82 2.13
N LEU A 46 3.96 -27.47 3.01
CA LEU A 46 2.55 -27.39 2.68
C LEU A 46 2.31 -26.43 1.51
N LEU A 47 2.99 -25.27 1.46
CA LEU A 47 2.90 -24.35 0.33
C LEU A 47 3.25 -25.02 -1.00
N HIS A 48 4.36 -25.78 -1.06
CA HIS A 48 4.74 -26.52 -2.28
C HIS A 48 3.66 -27.52 -2.70
N TYR A 49 3.09 -28.25 -1.73
CA TYR A 49 2.03 -29.20 -2.01
C TYR A 49 0.76 -28.51 -2.53
N MET A 50 0.38 -27.39 -1.92
CA MET A 50 -0.78 -26.61 -2.33
C MET A 50 -0.64 -26.06 -3.75
N ILE A 51 0.54 -25.54 -4.12
CA ILE A 51 0.82 -25.08 -5.49
C ILE A 51 0.61 -26.23 -6.48
N ARG A 52 1.17 -27.42 -6.22
CA ARG A 52 1.00 -28.60 -7.10
C ARG A 52 -0.46 -29.01 -7.28
N VAL A 53 -1.28 -28.90 -6.23
CA VAL A 53 -2.73 -29.18 -6.32
C VAL A 53 -3.42 -28.13 -7.18
N CYS A 54 -3.08 -26.85 -6.99
CA CYS A 54 -3.66 -25.75 -7.74
C CYS A 54 -3.26 -25.80 -9.22
N GLU A 55 -2.02 -26.16 -9.57
CA GLU A 55 -1.59 -26.34 -10.96
C GLU A 55 -2.42 -27.38 -11.72
N LYS A 56 -2.83 -28.46 -11.03
CA LYS A 56 -3.61 -29.54 -11.62
C LYS A 56 -5.09 -29.24 -11.77
N GLN A 57 -5.66 -28.43 -10.87
CA GLN A 57 -7.11 -28.23 -10.75
C GLN A 57 -7.57 -26.83 -11.16
N TRP A 58 -6.75 -25.81 -10.90
CA TRP A 58 -7.11 -24.39 -11.01
C TRP A 58 -5.91 -23.54 -11.42
N ARG A 59 -5.32 -23.80 -12.59
CA ARG A 59 -4.08 -23.14 -13.03
C ARG A 59 -4.16 -21.61 -13.02
N ASP A 60 -5.34 -21.06 -13.31
CA ASP A 60 -5.59 -19.62 -13.41
C ASP A 60 -5.32 -18.89 -12.10
N ILE A 61 -5.48 -19.55 -10.95
CA ILE A 61 -5.34 -18.91 -9.62
C ILE A 61 -3.88 -18.66 -9.23
N LEU A 62 -2.94 -19.17 -10.04
CA LEU A 62 -1.50 -19.00 -9.85
C LEU A 62 -0.98 -17.72 -10.51
N ARG A 63 -1.83 -17.00 -11.26
CA ARG A 63 -1.49 -15.72 -11.91
C ARG A 63 -1.55 -14.55 -10.93
N LEU A 64 -1.01 -14.73 -9.72
CA LEU A 64 -1.06 -13.74 -8.65
C LEU A 64 -0.30 -12.45 -9.00
N ASP A 65 0.75 -12.56 -9.81
CA ASP A 65 1.50 -11.39 -10.29
C ASP A 65 0.65 -10.51 -11.22
N GLU A 66 -0.35 -11.09 -11.91
CA GLU A 66 -1.28 -10.34 -12.76
C GLU A 66 -2.48 -9.80 -11.97
N ASP A 67 -2.95 -10.57 -10.98
CA ASP A 67 -4.01 -10.13 -10.08
C ASP A 67 -3.56 -8.93 -9.22
N PHE A 68 -2.27 -8.89 -8.86
CA PHE A 68 -1.69 -7.90 -7.95
C PHE A 68 -0.36 -7.32 -8.46
N PRO A 69 -0.34 -6.63 -9.61
CA PRO A 69 0.90 -6.19 -10.26
C PRO A 69 1.72 -5.21 -9.40
N ASN A 70 1.04 -4.38 -8.61
CA ASN A 70 1.68 -3.32 -7.83
C ASN A 70 1.95 -3.70 -6.37
N ILE A 71 1.68 -4.95 -5.94
CA ILE A 71 1.73 -5.29 -4.50
C ILE A 71 3.11 -5.17 -3.87
N LYS A 72 4.17 -5.41 -4.67
CA LYS A 72 5.56 -5.28 -4.21
C LYS A 72 5.93 -3.82 -3.96
N GLU A 73 5.51 -2.92 -4.82
CA GLU A 73 5.78 -1.49 -4.64
C GLU A 73 4.87 -0.90 -3.56
N ALA A 74 3.59 -1.27 -3.54
CA ALA A 74 2.65 -0.86 -2.49
C ALA A 74 3.10 -1.31 -1.10
N GLY A 75 3.69 -2.51 -0.97
CA GLY A 75 4.21 -3.02 0.30
C GLY A 75 5.43 -2.26 0.85
N LYS A 76 6.08 -1.40 0.05
CA LYS A 76 7.19 -0.54 0.48
C LYS A 76 6.72 0.82 1.00
N VAL A 77 5.47 1.20 0.72
CA VAL A 77 4.94 2.51 1.10
C VAL A 77 4.75 2.56 2.61
N ASN A 78 5.38 3.56 3.24
CA ASN A 78 5.19 3.85 4.65
C ASN A 78 4.13 4.95 4.81
N ILE A 79 2.92 4.56 5.24
CA ILE A 79 1.78 5.49 5.36
C ILE A 79 2.10 6.63 6.33
N THR A 80 2.77 6.35 7.45
CA THR A 80 3.12 7.38 8.43
C THR A 80 4.12 8.40 7.90
N GLU A 81 5.02 7.98 7.02
CA GLU A 81 5.95 8.89 6.34
C GLU A 81 5.22 9.74 5.29
N LEU A 82 4.36 9.11 4.49
CA LEU A 82 3.53 9.79 3.50
C LEU A 82 2.62 10.84 4.14
N GLU A 83 1.98 10.52 5.27
CA GLU A 83 1.15 11.47 6.04
C GLU A 83 1.96 12.67 6.55
N LYS A 84 3.21 12.44 6.97
CA LYS A 84 4.12 13.52 7.39
C LYS A 84 4.48 14.41 6.21
N GLU A 85 4.82 13.83 5.06
CA GLU A 85 5.14 14.59 3.84
C GLU A 85 3.95 15.45 3.39
N ILE A 86 2.74 14.90 3.36
CA ILE A 86 1.51 15.65 3.03
C ILE A 86 1.30 16.79 4.03
N SER A 87 1.47 16.53 5.33
CA SER A 87 1.35 17.57 6.37
C SER A 87 2.39 18.68 6.21
N SER A 88 3.64 18.34 5.89
CA SER A 88 4.70 19.31 5.62
C SER A 88 4.39 20.15 4.38
N LEU A 89 3.87 19.54 3.31
CA LEU A 89 3.44 20.27 2.12
C LEU A 89 2.30 21.24 2.43
N ARG A 90 1.29 20.80 3.20
CA ARG A 90 0.18 21.67 3.62
C ARG A 90 0.67 22.88 4.41
N GLN A 91 1.52 22.66 5.42
CA GLN A 91 2.10 23.73 6.24
C GLN A 91 2.95 24.69 5.41
N GLY A 92 3.72 24.17 4.44
CA GLY A 92 4.49 24.99 3.51
C GLY A 92 3.61 25.87 2.63
N LEU A 93 2.50 25.34 2.11
CA LEU A 93 1.54 26.11 1.31
C LEU A 93 0.82 27.18 2.13
N ASP A 94 0.40 26.85 3.36
CA ASP A 94 -0.21 27.82 4.28
C ASP A 94 0.77 28.97 4.61
N PHE A 95 2.05 28.63 4.81
CA PHE A 95 3.09 29.64 5.03
C PHE A 95 3.26 30.56 3.82
N ILE A 96 3.35 29.98 2.62
CA ILE A 96 3.48 30.74 1.37
C ILE A 96 2.28 31.66 1.15
N GLU A 97 1.07 31.19 1.41
CA GLU A 97 -0.14 32.01 1.28
C GLU A 97 -0.14 33.21 2.23
N ARG A 98 0.30 33.02 3.48
CA ARG A 98 0.46 34.11 4.45
C ARG A 98 1.48 35.12 3.96
N GLU A 99 2.61 34.65 3.45
CA GLU A 99 3.69 35.53 2.93
C GLU A 99 3.22 36.31 1.71
N VAL A 100 2.55 35.67 0.75
CA VAL A 100 1.95 36.34 -0.43
C VAL A 100 0.93 37.39 -0.01
N THR A 101 0.07 37.07 0.95
CA THR A 101 -0.94 38.01 1.47
C THR A 101 -0.29 39.21 2.15
N TRP A 102 0.74 38.97 2.98
CA TRP A 102 1.51 40.02 3.64
C TRP A 102 2.18 40.94 2.61
N HIS A 103 2.87 40.39 1.61
CA HIS A 103 3.50 41.17 0.55
C HIS A 103 2.49 41.94 -0.27
N ARG A 104 1.29 41.41 -0.57
CA ARG A 104 0.24 42.17 -1.27
C ARG A 104 -0.25 43.40 -0.48
N GLY A 105 -0.27 43.31 0.84
CA GLY A 105 -0.66 44.42 1.73
C GLY A 105 0.41 45.50 1.89
N GLN A 106 1.65 45.22 1.46
CA GLN A 106 2.71 46.22 1.42
C GLN A 106 2.53 47.17 0.23
N GLY A 107 3.10 48.38 0.34
CA GLY A 107 3.10 49.40 -0.71
C GLY A 107 3.82 48.97 -2.00
N SER A 108 4.36 49.92 -2.77
CA SER A 108 5.08 49.54 -3.99
C SER A 108 6.31 48.68 -3.65
N PRO A 109 6.48 47.52 -4.32
CA PRO A 109 7.63 46.66 -4.07
C PRO A 109 8.93 47.37 -4.45
N PRO A 110 10.07 47.06 -3.79
CA PRO A 110 11.36 47.61 -4.14
C PRO A 110 11.73 47.39 -5.62
N PRO A 111 12.52 48.26 -6.24
CA PRO A 111 12.99 48.05 -7.61
C PRO A 111 13.71 46.71 -7.74
N GLY A 112 13.24 45.86 -8.66
CA GLY A 112 13.79 44.53 -8.91
C GLY A 112 13.14 43.39 -8.11
N ASP A 113 12.26 43.69 -7.15
CA ASP A 113 11.48 42.66 -6.45
C ASP A 113 10.40 42.07 -7.36
N ARG A 114 10.48 40.77 -7.60
CA ARG A 114 9.53 39.99 -8.42
C ARG A 114 8.75 38.96 -7.60
N PHE A 115 8.86 39.00 -6.28
CA PHE A 115 8.25 38.02 -5.38
C PHE A 115 6.75 37.88 -5.63
N ARG A 116 6.01 38.99 -5.64
CA ARG A 116 4.55 38.97 -5.88
C ARG A 116 4.19 38.35 -7.23
N LEU A 117 4.96 38.66 -8.28
CA LEU A 117 4.70 38.16 -9.62
C LEU A 117 4.91 36.64 -9.70
N ALA A 118 6.04 36.15 -9.18
CA ALA A 118 6.37 34.72 -9.20
C ALA A 118 5.46 33.90 -8.26
N MET A 119 5.24 34.39 -7.04
CA MET A 119 4.53 33.62 -6.01
C MET A 119 3.02 33.59 -6.21
N ASN A 120 2.42 34.57 -6.91
CA ASN A 120 1.00 34.52 -7.25
C ASN A 120 0.68 33.35 -8.19
N GLU A 121 1.49 33.17 -9.23
CA GLU A 121 1.32 32.06 -10.18
C GLU A 121 1.64 30.72 -9.52
N PHE A 122 2.77 30.64 -8.80
CA PHE A 122 3.18 29.44 -8.09
C PHE A 122 2.11 28.98 -7.08
N THR A 123 1.58 29.88 -6.25
CA THR A 123 0.61 29.52 -5.21
C THR A 123 -0.68 28.99 -5.80
N ALA A 124 -1.16 29.57 -6.90
CA ALA A 124 -2.36 29.09 -7.58
C ALA A 124 -2.17 27.66 -8.13
N LEU A 125 -1.07 27.42 -8.83
CA LEU A 125 -0.73 26.10 -9.38
C LEU A 125 -0.47 25.05 -8.28
N ALA A 126 0.23 25.43 -7.23
CA ALA A 126 0.59 24.52 -6.15
C ALA A 126 -0.63 24.10 -5.34
N LYS A 127 -1.58 25.01 -5.10
CA LYS A 127 -2.86 24.70 -4.46
C LYS A 127 -3.69 23.73 -5.28
N ASP A 128 -3.84 23.99 -6.58
CA ASP A 128 -4.58 23.08 -7.47
C ASP A 128 -3.99 21.67 -7.48
N LYS A 129 -2.66 21.56 -7.62
CA LYS A 129 -1.98 20.26 -7.57
C LYS A 129 -2.11 19.56 -6.21
N PHE A 130 -2.06 20.31 -5.12
CA PHE A 130 -2.18 19.75 -3.78
C PHE A 130 -3.61 19.27 -3.48
N THR A 131 -4.63 20.02 -3.91
CA THR A 131 -6.04 19.59 -3.80
C THR A 131 -6.32 18.33 -4.61
N ASN A 132 -5.65 18.12 -5.75
CA ASN A 132 -5.76 16.87 -6.51
C ASN A 132 -5.04 15.68 -5.85
N LEU A 133 -4.15 15.94 -4.88
CA LEU A 133 -3.39 14.92 -4.15
C LEU A 133 -4.11 14.46 -2.88
N GLU A 134 -4.90 15.34 -2.25
CA GLU A 134 -5.77 15.05 -1.10
C GLU A 134 -7.10 14.38 -1.50
#